data_AF-A0A956HG62-F1
#
_entry.id   AF-A0A956HG62-F1
#
_cell.length_a   1.000
_cell.length_b   1.000
_cell.length_c   1.000
_cell.angle_alpha   90.00
_cell.angle_beta   90.00
_cell.angle_gamma   90.00
#
_symmetry.space_group_name_H-M   'P 1'
#
loop_
_entity.id
_entity.type
_entity.pdbx_description
1 polymer ?
#
loop_
_entity_poly.entity_id
_entity_poly.type
_entity_poly.pdbx_seq_one_letter_code
_entity_poly.pdbx_strand_id
1 'polypeptide(L)'
;MRRPYAGDVVMCVRAGSPSSSPSRRRLIAPLVALCVALGGAPGARASAAPEAEDADREALMRAGELLREGQEKYDTADFADAIELWSQAYSELPAGPEAEQYRTVLVYQLAKACQEAYRVNGDLKYLRKAEGLFEQYIENLGPDDDETRSTAEEALAAVR
;
A
#
# COMPACT_ATOMS: atom_id res chain seq x y z
N MET A 1 0.49 41.34 26.41
CA MET A 1 0.77 40.59 27.65
C MET A 1 1.47 39.30 27.28
N ARG A 2 2.78 39.21 27.51
CA ARG A 2 3.61 38.01 27.30
C ARG A 2 3.64 37.20 28.61
N ARG A 3 3.50 35.88 28.53
CA ARG A 3 3.85 34.95 29.61
C ARG A 3 5.04 34.09 29.17
N PRO A 4 6.20 34.18 29.84
CA PRO A 4 7.25 33.17 29.75
C PRO A 4 7.49 32.52 31.13
N TYR A 5 7.68 31.19 31.20
CA TYR A 5 8.41 30.39 32.20
C TYR A 5 8.31 28.93 31.69
N ALA A 6 9.38 28.24 31.25
CA ALA A 6 10.56 27.71 31.96
C ALA A 6 10.27 26.47 32.84
N GLY A 7 11.12 25.45 32.74
CA GLY A 7 11.10 24.21 33.55
C GLY A 7 10.94 22.97 32.67
N ASP A 8 11.96 22.42 31.99
CA ASP A 8 13.10 21.62 32.48
C ASP A 8 12.74 20.20 32.96
N VAL A 9 13.75 19.31 32.91
CA VAL A 9 13.82 17.93 33.41
C VAL A 9 13.57 16.79 32.41
N VAL A 10 14.64 16.49 31.67
CA VAL A 10 15.41 15.23 31.73
C VAL A 10 14.63 13.97 32.14
N MET A 11 14.35 13.10 31.16
CA MET A 11 14.08 11.68 31.40
C MET A 11 15.20 10.83 30.82
N CYS A 12 15.84 10.09 31.72
CA CYS A 12 16.92 9.13 31.50
C CYS A 12 16.55 8.04 30.49
N VAL A 13 17.21 8.00 29.33
CA VAL A 13 17.32 6.75 28.54
C VAL A 13 18.52 5.98 29.07
N ARG A 14 18.24 4.97 29.89
CA ARG A 14 19.20 3.97 30.36
C ARG A 14 18.90 2.65 29.67
N ALA A 15 19.90 2.22 28.89
CA ALA A 15 20.33 0.87 28.58
C ALA A 15 19.29 -0.26 28.57
N GLY A 16 19.15 -0.89 27.39
CA GLY A 16 18.46 -2.17 27.25
C GLY A 16 18.73 -2.82 25.89
N SER A 17 19.98 -3.16 25.59
CA SER A 17 20.26 -4.21 24.60
C SER A 17 20.22 -5.56 25.28
N PRO A 18 19.49 -6.53 24.74
CA PRO A 18 20.02 -7.89 24.75
C PRO A 18 19.82 -8.67 23.45
N SER A 19 20.92 -9.30 23.04
CA SER A 19 20.98 -10.68 22.56
C SER A 19 20.61 -10.97 21.10
N SER A 20 21.53 -10.65 20.19
CA SER A 20 21.70 -11.44 18.95
C SER A 20 22.41 -12.75 19.30
N SER A 21 21.67 -13.85 19.35
CA SER A 21 22.24 -15.21 19.34
C SER A 21 22.34 -15.72 17.89
N PRO A 22 23.55 -16.07 17.41
CA PRO A 22 23.74 -16.63 16.08
C PRO A 22 23.52 -18.14 16.10
N SER A 23 22.39 -18.62 15.61
CA SER A 23 22.20 -20.05 15.34
C SER A 23 22.98 -20.47 14.10
N ARG A 24 24.22 -20.87 14.35
CA ARG A 24 25.03 -21.72 13.49
C ARG A 24 24.25 -23.02 13.19
N ARG A 25 23.93 -23.28 11.93
CA ARG A 25 23.72 -24.65 11.45
C ARG A 25 24.72 -24.93 10.34
N ARG A 26 25.78 -25.63 10.74
CA ARG A 26 26.82 -26.19 9.89
C ARG A 26 26.22 -27.36 9.08
N LEU A 27 26.54 -27.35 7.79
CA LEU A 27 27.07 -28.44 6.95
C LEU A 27 26.55 -29.88 7.19
N ILE A 28 26.17 -30.54 6.10
CA ILE A 28 26.71 -31.84 5.56
C ILE A 28 25.62 -32.35 4.57
N ALA A 29 25.77 -32.17 3.27
CA ALA A 29 26.43 -33.06 2.29
C ALA A 29 25.47 -34.18 1.75
N PRO A 30 25.77 -34.79 0.59
CA PRO A 30 24.84 -34.86 -0.53
C PRO A 30 24.44 -36.31 -0.90
N LEU A 31 23.80 -36.46 -2.07
CA LEU A 31 24.01 -37.57 -3.02
C LEU A 31 23.06 -38.78 -2.91
N VAL A 32 21.98 -38.75 -3.70
CA VAL A 32 21.42 -39.92 -4.41
C VAL A 32 20.74 -39.35 -5.69
N ALA A 33 21.43 -39.27 -6.82
CA ALA A 33 21.63 -40.34 -7.81
C ALA A 33 20.33 -40.88 -8.43
N LEU A 34 20.20 -40.61 -9.74
CA LEU A 34 19.74 -41.55 -10.77
C LEU A 34 18.22 -41.78 -10.90
N CYS A 35 17.62 -41.28 -11.98
CA CYS A 35 17.13 -42.15 -13.07
C CYS A 35 16.41 -41.39 -14.20
N VAL A 36 16.99 -41.55 -15.39
CA VAL A 36 16.34 -41.87 -16.68
C VAL A 36 15.51 -40.80 -17.39
N ALA A 37 16.04 -40.45 -18.55
CA ALA A 37 15.48 -39.64 -19.61
C ALA A 37 14.14 -40.18 -20.15
N LEU A 38 13.17 -39.28 -20.33
CA LEU A 38 12.07 -39.46 -21.28
C LEU A 38 11.82 -38.14 -22.02
N GLY A 39 11.92 -38.19 -23.35
CA GLY A 39 11.08 -37.40 -24.24
C GLY A 39 11.48 -35.94 -24.47
N GLY A 40 12.50 -35.72 -25.29
CA GLY A 40 12.65 -34.46 -26.00
C GLY A 40 11.60 -34.35 -27.13
N ALA A 41 10.58 -33.53 -26.91
CA ALA A 41 9.98 -32.72 -27.96
C ALA A 41 10.08 -31.26 -27.46
N PRO A 42 10.74 -30.34 -28.18
CA PRO A 42 10.74 -28.93 -27.82
C PRO A 42 9.34 -28.41 -28.10
N GLY A 43 8.45 -28.59 -27.11
CA GLY A 43 7.28 -27.75 -26.99
C GLY A 43 7.80 -26.31 -26.99
N ALA A 44 7.27 -25.50 -27.92
CA ALA A 44 7.37 -24.06 -27.88
C ALA A 44 6.81 -23.59 -26.54
N ARG A 45 7.65 -23.62 -25.50
CA ARG A 45 7.37 -23.03 -24.22
C ARG A 45 7.73 -21.57 -24.41
N ALA A 46 6.69 -20.82 -24.74
CA ALA A 46 6.69 -19.38 -24.85
C ALA A 46 7.63 -18.77 -23.80
N SER A 47 8.62 -18.05 -24.30
CA SER A 47 9.54 -17.24 -23.52
C SER A 47 8.82 -15.97 -23.02
N ALA A 48 7.64 -16.12 -22.40
CA ALA A 48 6.76 -15.02 -22.00
C ALA A 48 6.96 -14.58 -20.53
N ALA A 49 7.74 -15.33 -19.75
CA ALA A 49 8.00 -15.01 -18.34
C ALA A 49 8.82 -13.71 -18.13
N PRO A 50 9.97 -13.48 -18.82
CA PRO A 50 10.76 -12.27 -18.56
C PRO A 50 10.06 -10.99 -19.05
N GLU A 51 9.30 -11.05 -20.14
CA GLU A 51 8.60 -9.88 -20.69
C GLU A 51 7.45 -9.41 -19.78
N ALA A 52 6.73 -10.34 -19.15
CA ALA A 52 5.66 -10.00 -18.21
C ALA A 52 6.20 -9.37 -16.92
N GLU A 53 7.28 -9.92 -16.36
CA GLU A 53 7.91 -9.39 -15.15
C GLU A 53 8.50 -7.98 -15.35
N ASP A 54 9.06 -7.69 -16.53
CA ASP A 54 9.56 -6.37 -16.86
C ASP A 54 8.42 -5.36 -17.08
N ALA A 55 7.31 -5.77 -17.71
CA ALA A 55 6.12 -4.93 -17.87
C ALA A 55 5.47 -4.58 -16.52
N ASP A 56 5.37 -5.54 -15.59
CA ASP A 56 4.85 -5.31 -14.24
C ASP A 56 5.74 -4.35 -13.46
N ARG A 57 7.07 -4.45 -13.61
CA ARG A 57 8.02 -3.50 -12.99
C ARG A 57 7.82 -2.09 -13.55
N GLU A 58 7.66 -1.94 -14.86
CA GLU A 58 7.39 -0.65 -15.50
C GLU A 58 6.06 -0.06 -15.05
N ALA A 59 5.02 -0.89 -14.93
CA ALA A 59 3.71 -0.50 -14.43
C ALA A 59 3.79 0.01 -12.97
N LEU A 60 4.52 -0.69 -12.10
CA LEU A 60 4.75 -0.26 -10.73
C LEU A 60 5.54 1.05 -10.63
N MET A 61 6.53 1.27 -11.51
CA MET A 61 7.25 2.54 -11.57
C MET A 61 6.31 3.70 -11.97
N ARG A 62 5.49 3.51 -13.01
CA ARG A 62 4.51 4.51 -13.45
C ARG A 62 3.47 4.81 -12.36
N ALA A 63 2.95 3.78 -11.71
CA ALA A 63 2.05 3.95 -10.56
C ALA A 63 2.72 4.74 -9.42
N GLY A 64 3.99 4.47 -9.12
CA GLY A 64 4.77 5.20 -8.11
C GLY A 64 4.95 6.68 -8.43
N GLU A 65 5.20 7.03 -9.69
CA GLU A 65 5.29 8.43 -10.14
C GLU A 65 3.96 9.17 -9.98
N LEU A 66 2.86 8.55 -10.42
CA LEU A 66 1.51 9.09 -10.27
C LEU A 66 1.11 9.26 -8.80
N LEU A 67 1.48 8.30 -7.93
CA LEU A 67 1.26 8.40 -6.49
C LEU A 67 1.99 9.59 -5.88
N ARG A 68 3.26 9.78 -6.24
CA ARG A 68 4.07 10.90 -5.76
C ARG A 68 3.48 12.23 -6.23
N GLU A 69 3.15 12.37 -7.50
CA GLU A 69 2.54 13.60 -8.03
C GLU A 69 1.17 13.86 -7.39
N GLY A 70 0.35 12.83 -7.22
CA GLY A 70 -0.94 12.94 -6.53
C GLY A 70 -0.78 13.36 -5.06
N GLN A 71 0.27 12.89 -4.38
CA GLN A 71 0.59 13.34 -3.03
C GLN A 71 0.96 14.82 -2.99
N GLU A 72 1.75 15.31 -3.94
CA GLU A 72 2.08 16.74 -4.05
C GLU A 72 0.79 17.59 -4.21
N LYS A 73 -0.17 17.12 -5.01
CA LYS A 73 -1.49 17.76 -5.15
C LYS A 73 -2.32 17.71 -3.88
N TYR A 74 -2.31 16.57 -3.20
CA TYR A 74 -3.02 16.41 -1.93
C TYR A 74 -2.48 17.39 -0.87
N ASP A 75 -1.16 17.50 -0.78
CA ASP A 75 -0.47 18.37 0.18
C ASP A 75 -0.75 19.86 -0.07
N THR A 76 -1.02 20.27 -1.32
CA THR A 76 -1.44 21.63 -1.68
C THR A 76 -2.95 21.86 -1.60
N ALA A 77 -3.70 20.89 -1.07
CA ALA A 77 -5.17 20.87 -1.00
C ALA A 77 -5.88 20.88 -2.38
N ASP A 78 -5.16 20.54 -3.45
CA ASP A 78 -5.71 20.30 -4.79
C ASP A 78 -6.28 18.88 -4.87
N PHE A 79 -7.24 18.57 -3.99
CA PHE A 79 -7.74 17.21 -3.79
C PHE A 79 -8.36 16.59 -5.05
N ALA A 80 -8.97 17.40 -5.92
CA ALA A 80 -9.52 16.91 -7.19
C ALA A 80 -8.43 16.35 -8.11
N ASP A 81 -7.32 17.07 -8.27
CA ASP A 81 -6.18 16.63 -9.07
C ASP A 81 -5.52 15.40 -8.43
N ALA A 82 -5.40 15.37 -7.11
CA ALA A 82 -4.89 14.22 -6.37
C ALA A 82 -5.72 12.95 -6.63
N ILE A 83 -7.07 13.07 -6.58
CA ILE A 83 -7.99 11.96 -6.86
C ILE A 83 -7.78 11.42 -8.27
N GLU A 84 -7.60 12.29 -9.27
CA GLU A 84 -7.38 11.85 -10.65
C GLU A 84 -6.05 11.11 -10.80
N LEU A 85 -4.96 11.65 -10.27
CA LEU A 85 -3.62 11.03 -10.33
C LEU A 85 -3.58 9.68 -9.59
N TRP A 86 -4.17 9.61 -8.40
CA TRP A 86 -4.28 8.35 -7.66
C TRP A 86 -5.22 7.33 -8.32
N SER A 87 -6.27 7.78 -9.01
CA SER A 87 -7.13 6.88 -9.79
C SER A 87 -6.39 6.29 -11.00
N GLN A 88 -5.52 7.08 -11.64
CA GLN A 88 -4.63 6.60 -12.70
C GLN A 88 -3.61 5.61 -12.13
N ALA A 89 -2.97 5.93 -11.00
CA ALA A 89 -2.04 5.02 -10.33
C ALA A 89 -2.68 3.67 -10.01
N TYR A 90 -3.92 3.67 -9.51
CA TYR A 90 -4.69 2.46 -9.24
C TYR A 90 -4.90 1.60 -10.49
N SER A 91 -5.13 2.25 -11.63
CA SER A 91 -5.34 1.59 -12.92
C SER A 91 -4.06 1.03 -13.51
N GLU A 92 -2.90 1.61 -13.19
CA GLU A 92 -1.58 1.13 -13.63
C GLU A 92 -1.08 -0.06 -12.83
N LEU A 93 -1.54 -0.27 -11.58
CA LEU A 93 -1.09 -1.41 -10.78
C LEU A 93 -1.32 -2.73 -11.54
N PRO A 94 -0.36 -3.67 -11.54
CA PRO A 94 -0.55 -4.97 -12.19
C PRO A 94 -1.58 -5.80 -11.42
N ALA A 95 -2.07 -6.87 -12.05
CA ALA A 95 -2.93 -7.85 -11.37
C ALA A 95 -2.04 -8.85 -10.61
N GLY A 96 -2.40 -9.19 -9.38
CA GLY A 96 -1.66 -10.18 -8.61
C GLY A 96 -1.54 -9.82 -7.13
N PRO A 97 -1.25 -10.81 -6.28
CA PRO A 97 -1.23 -10.64 -4.83
C PRO A 97 -0.19 -9.61 -4.35
N GLU A 98 0.90 -9.42 -5.10
CA GLU A 98 1.92 -8.42 -4.81
C GLU A 98 1.39 -6.99 -4.96
N ALA A 99 0.47 -6.76 -5.90
CA ALA A 99 -0.12 -5.45 -6.17
C ALA A 99 -1.35 -5.15 -5.29
N GLU A 100 -2.01 -6.19 -4.77
CA GLU A 100 -3.24 -6.05 -3.96
C GLU A 100 -3.03 -5.18 -2.72
N GLN A 101 -1.89 -5.31 -2.04
CA GLN A 101 -1.59 -4.47 -0.87
C GLN A 101 -1.55 -2.98 -1.25
N TYR A 102 -0.97 -2.64 -2.39
CA TYR A 102 -0.95 -1.26 -2.89
C TYR A 102 -2.35 -0.78 -3.28
N ARG A 103 -3.16 -1.65 -3.90
CA ARG A 103 -4.57 -1.34 -4.22
C ARG A 103 -5.36 -0.99 -2.96
N THR A 104 -5.27 -1.82 -1.91
CA THR A 104 -6.00 -1.60 -0.65
C THR A 104 -5.62 -0.28 0.01
N VAL A 105 -4.32 0.04 0.09
CA VAL A 105 -3.86 1.33 0.62
C VAL A 105 -4.39 2.49 -0.22
N LEU A 106 -4.35 2.36 -1.55
CA LEU A 106 -4.77 3.42 -2.46
C LEU A 106 -6.27 3.69 -2.44
N VAL A 107 -7.10 2.65 -2.25
CA VAL A 107 -8.55 2.80 -2.07
C VAL A 107 -8.86 3.68 -0.85
N TYR A 108 -8.19 3.44 0.28
CA TYR A 108 -8.36 4.29 1.47
C TYR A 108 -7.92 5.74 1.22
N GLN A 109 -6.76 5.94 0.56
CA GLN A 109 -6.28 7.29 0.25
C GLN A 109 -7.24 8.04 -0.68
N LEU A 110 -7.77 7.38 -1.71
CA LEU A 110 -8.80 7.93 -2.58
C LEU A 110 -10.06 8.31 -1.80
N ALA A 111 -10.50 7.48 -0.85
CA ALA A 111 -11.66 7.76 -0.01
C ALA A 111 -11.43 9.03 0.83
N LYS A 112 -10.27 9.14 1.48
CA LYS A 112 -9.85 10.33 2.24
C LYS A 112 -9.80 11.58 1.37
N ALA A 113 -9.18 11.52 0.19
CA ALA A 113 -9.14 12.65 -0.72
C ALA A 113 -10.53 13.09 -1.20
N CYS A 114 -11.43 12.14 -1.46
CA CYS A 114 -12.83 12.46 -1.78
C CYS A 114 -13.54 13.16 -0.61
N GLN A 115 -13.34 12.69 0.63
CA GLN A 115 -13.87 13.35 1.82
C GLN A 115 -13.36 14.80 1.92
N GLU A 116 -12.06 15.02 1.76
CA GLU A 116 -11.47 16.37 1.82
C GLU A 116 -11.92 17.27 0.66
N ALA A 117 -12.01 16.73 -0.56
CA ALA A 117 -12.55 17.46 -1.71
C ALA A 117 -13.97 17.96 -1.45
N TYR A 118 -14.83 17.12 -0.88
CA TYR A 118 -16.18 17.53 -0.46
C TYR A 118 -16.14 18.63 0.61
N ARG A 119 -15.25 18.55 1.59
CA ARG A 119 -15.14 19.58 2.64
C ARG A 119 -14.76 20.95 2.06
N VAL A 120 -13.98 20.98 0.99
CA VAL A 120 -13.56 22.23 0.33
C VAL A 120 -14.65 22.80 -0.58
N ASN A 121 -15.27 21.98 -1.42
CA ASN A 121 -16.15 22.46 -2.49
C ASN A 121 -17.65 22.17 -2.31
N GLY A 122 -18.02 21.30 -1.36
CA GLY A 122 -19.41 20.91 -1.06
C GLY A 122 -20.06 20.01 -2.13
N ASP A 123 -19.31 19.50 -3.10
CA ASP A 123 -19.86 18.67 -4.18
C ASP A 123 -20.12 17.24 -3.71
N LEU A 124 -21.41 16.91 -3.57
CA LEU A 124 -21.89 15.61 -3.09
C LEU A 124 -21.40 14.41 -3.93
N LYS A 125 -20.91 14.62 -5.16
CA LYS A 125 -20.31 13.53 -5.95
C LYS A 125 -19.10 12.92 -5.24
N TYR A 126 -18.28 13.74 -4.57
CA TYR A 126 -17.11 13.27 -3.85
C TYR A 126 -17.51 12.56 -2.57
N LEU A 127 -18.55 13.03 -1.88
CA LEU A 127 -19.06 12.38 -0.68
C LEU A 127 -19.55 10.95 -0.98
N ARG A 128 -20.36 10.78 -2.03
CA ARG A 128 -20.81 9.46 -2.48
C ARG A 128 -19.66 8.55 -2.93
N LYS A 129 -18.65 9.12 -3.59
CA LYS A 129 -17.46 8.36 -3.99
C LYS A 129 -16.65 7.92 -2.76
N ALA A 130 -16.52 8.77 -1.75
CA ALA A 130 -15.84 8.45 -0.49
C ALA A 130 -16.56 7.30 0.23
N GLU A 131 -17.89 7.34 0.32
CA GLU A 131 -18.71 6.29 0.94
C GLU A 131 -18.39 4.92 0.32
N GLY A 132 -18.53 4.77 -0.99
CA GLY A 132 -18.28 3.49 -1.67
C GLY A 132 -16.83 3.01 -1.55
N LEU A 133 -15.85 3.93 -1.54
CA LEU A 133 -14.44 3.56 -1.37
C LEU A 133 -14.12 3.10 0.06
N PHE A 134 -14.72 3.71 1.09
CA PHE A 134 -14.55 3.23 2.47
C PHE A 134 -15.22 1.87 2.67
N GLU A 135 -16.40 1.65 2.11
CA GLU A 135 -17.05 0.34 2.12
C GLU A 135 -16.15 -0.72 1.48
N GLN A 136 -15.64 -0.45 0.28
CA GLN A 136 -14.71 -1.34 -0.40
C GLN A 136 -13.44 -1.59 0.44
N TYR A 137 -12.89 -0.56 1.08
CA TYR A 137 -11.71 -0.72 1.94
C TYR A 137 -11.99 -1.67 3.10
N ILE A 138 -13.09 -1.45 3.83
CA ILE A 138 -13.52 -2.26 4.98
C ILE A 138 -13.77 -3.73 4.59
N GLU A 139 -14.37 -3.96 3.43
CA GLU A 139 -14.62 -5.30 2.90
C GLU A 139 -13.33 -6.09 2.60
N ASN A 140 -12.25 -5.39 2.25
CA ASN A 140 -10.97 -5.99 1.91
C ASN A 140 -10.01 -6.12 3.10
N LEU A 141 -10.38 -5.62 4.28
CA LEU A 141 -9.60 -5.82 5.51
C LEU A 141 -9.71 -7.25 6.01
N GLY A 142 -8.61 -7.77 6.55
CA GLY A 142 -8.57 -9.08 7.20
C GLY A 142 -9.42 -9.13 8.48
N PRO A 143 -9.67 -10.34 9.00
CA PRO A 143 -10.44 -10.53 10.23
C PRO A 143 -9.71 -10.04 11.48
N ASP A 144 -8.37 -9.90 11.43
CA ASP A 144 -7.54 -9.46 12.57
C ASP A 144 -7.26 -7.95 12.55
N ASP A 145 -7.78 -7.20 11.56
CA ASP A 145 -7.56 -5.76 11.37
C ASP A 145 -8.59 -4.89 12.13
N ASP A 146 -8.95 -5.26 13.36
CA ASP A 146 -10.05 -4.63 14.13
C ASP A 146 -9.89 -3.12 14.29
N GLU A 147 -8.68 -2.65 14.63
CA GLU A 147 -8.40 -1.22 14.82
C GLU A 147 -8.54 -0.44 13.50
N THR A 148 -8.03 -0.99 12.41
CA THR A 148 -8.12 -0.38 11.08
C THR A 148 -9.57 -0.36 10.61
N ARG A 149 -10.32 -1.43 10.85
CA ARG A 149 -11.76 -1.54 10.55
C ARG A 149 -12.54 -0.48 11.32
N SER A 150 -12.35 -0.38 12.63
CA SER A 150 -13.01 0.63 13.46
C SER A 150 -12.74 2.05 12.96
N THR A 151 -11.50 2.35 12.57
CA THR A 151 -11.11 3.67 12.06
C THR A 151 -11.80 3.98 10.72
N ALA A 152 -11.84 3.00 9.81
CA ALA A 152 -12.50 3.16 8.52
C ALA A 152 -14.02 3.26 8.66
N GLU A 153 -14.64 2.54 9.59
CA GLU A 153 -16.07 2.61 9.89
C GLU A 153 -16.47 3.98 10.46
N GLU A 154 -15.63 4.56 11.33
CA GLU A 154 -15.83 5.94 11.80
C GLU A 154 -15.75 6.94 10.64
N ALA A 155 -14.76 6.78 9.75
CA ALA A 155 -14.63 7.61 8.56
C ALA A 155 -15.84 7.46 7.60
N LEU A 156 -16.33 6.23 7.41
CA LEU A 156 -17.54 5.93 6.64
C LEU A 156 -18.77 6.59 7.26
N ALA A 157 -18.94 6.51 8.57
CA ALA A 157 -20.04 7.16 9.28
C ALA A 157 -19.99 8.68 9.14
N ALA A 158 -18.80 9.28 9.04
CA ALA A 158 -18.64 10.71 8.85
C ALA A 158 -18.98 11.22 7.43
N VAL A 159 -19.08 10.32 6.44
CA VAL A 159 -19.44 10.67 5.05
C VAL A 159 -20.87 10.26 4.67
N ARG A 160 -21.61 9.64 5.58
CA ARG A 160 -23.04 9.32 5.45
C ARG A 160 -23.91 10.42 6.06
#